data_AF-A0A8S9YW09-F1
#
_entry.id   AF-A0A8S9YW09-F1
#
_cell.length_a   1.000
_cell.length_b   1.000
_cell.length_c   1.000
_cell.angle_alpha   90.00
_cell.angle_beta   90.00
_cell.angle_gamma   90.00
#
_symmetry.space_group_name_H-M   'P 1'
#
loop_
_entity.id
_entity.type
_entity.pdbx_description
1 polymer ?
#
loop_
_entity_poly.entity_id
_entity_poly.type
_entity_poly.pdbx_seq_one_letter_code
_entity_poly.pdbx_strand_id
1 'polypeptide(L)'
;MALLLILISSLLNPLKGIRWRKCLFVLVYFLASMTNAAVRNITFELLCKLDFEDVLVGANPALIFITPGKCSICERFESVYLEFAADPIYTGIMIELLNFQGDIYHVNSSVVPWSIPLESPVILLADSERKLPYCGYLHHLHLTNAIHQFSNGVRAARLTDANFEHDTQASTGSTTGDWLIIFDLVNTSALQVYDGLAVSLRARGISLGIVDPSKSTQTGKRFDVSRQVSEQPSMLMLHRSQVYRYSGTLKRFDFAPVLQFALNSFHEHQAHAVPRPRMRFDEILDWIVEHYLKLEVQHGSFVILAAGIFVLFLAASSIGLLLVTCFWMAGSFEHAEKADNTGRSSDSMDDEPTHEACDNAEEHRSKRKLKEN
;
A
#
# COMPACT_ATOMS: atom_id res chain seq x y z
N MET A 1 32.56 -10.46 35.25
CA MET A 1 33.04 -9.06 35.33
C MET A 1 33.40 -8.61 36.74
N ALA A 2 32.54 -8.76 37.76
CA ALA A 2 32.80 -8.29 39.13
C ALA A 2 34.11 -8.84 39.76
N LEU A 3 34.40 -10.14 39.57
CA LEU A 3 35.65 -10.77 40.05
C LEU A 3 36.92 -10.24 39.36
N LEU A 4 36.83 -9.87 38.08
CA LEU A 4 37.97 -9.32 37.33
C LEU A 4 38.29 -7.88 37.79
N LEU A 5 37.26 -7.10 38.09
CA LEU A 5 37.40 -5.73 38.62
C LEU A 5 38.02 -5.72 40.02
N ILE A 6 37.70 -6.71 40.87
CA ILE A 6 38.30 -6.86 42.21
C ILE A 6 39.78 -7.26 42.11
N LEU A 7 40.13 -8.17 41.19
CA LEU A 7 41.52 -8.59 40.94
C LEU A 7 42.39 -7.44 40.41
N ILE A 8 41.85 -6.65 39.46
CA ILE A 8 42.55 -5.47 38.91
C ILE A 8 42.70 -4.39 39.99
N SER A 9 41.67 -4.14 40.81
CA SER A 9 41.75 -3.23 41.96
C SER A 9 42.83 -3.63 42.97
N SER A 10 43.00 -4.94 43.22
CA SER A 10 44.00 -5.43 44.18
C SER A 10 45.44 -5.38 43.65
N LEU A 11 45.63 -5.51 42.33
CA LEU A 11 46.95 -5.42 41.66
C LEU A 11 47.46 -3.98 41.51
N LEU A 12 46.57 -2.97 41.46
CA LEU A 12 46.91 -1.56 41.22
C LEU A 12 47.11 -0.73 42.51
N ASN A 13 47.08 -1.37 43.68
CA ASN A 13 47.22 -0.69 44.97
C ASN A 13 48.57 0.00 45.25
N PRO A 14 49.73 -0.33 44.64
CA PRO A 14 51.00 0.32 45.00
C PRO A 14 51.30 1.63 44.24
N LEU A 15 50.51 2.03 43.23
CA LEU A 15 50.79 3.23 42.42
C LEU A 15 50.16 4.48 43.06
N LYS A 16 50.89 5.12 43.98
CA LYS A 16 50.56 6.41 44.61
C LYS A 16 50.67 7.56 43.61
N GLY A 17 49.58 7.84 42.90
CA GLY A 17 49.42 9.05 42.09
C GLY A 17 47.96 9.31 41.73
N ILE A 18 47.33 10.29 42.39
CA ILE A 18 45.91 10.66 42.21
C ILE A 18 45.56 10.98 40.74
N ARG A 19 46.52 11.48 39.97
CA ARG A 19 46.34 11.82 38.55
C ARG A 19 46.32 10.59 37.63
N TRP A 20 47.10 9.56 37.96
CA TRP A 20 47.10 8.27 37.24
C TRP A 20 45.83 7.46 37.53
N ARG A 21 45.31 7.52 38.76
CA ARG A 21 44.05 6.85 39.11
C ARG A 21 42.87 7.34 38.27
N LYS A 22 42.76 8.66 38.02
CA LYS A 22 41.69 9.21 37.17
C LYS A 22 41.87 8.83 35.69
N CYS A 23 43.08 8.93 35.15
CA CYS A 23 43.34 8.50 33.76
C CYS A 23 43.14 7.00 33.56
N LEU A 24 43.52 6.16 34.52
CA LEU A 24 43.35 4.72 34.45
C LEU A 24 41.88 4.31 34.67
N PHE A 25 41.13 5.03 35.51
CA PHE A 25 39.68 4.81 35.62
C PHE A 25 38.96 5.19 34.33
N VAL A 26 39.35 6.31 33.70
CA VAL A 26 38.83 6.70 32.39
C VAL A 26 39.25 5.69 31.32
N LEU A 27 40.50 5.21 31.32
CA LEU A 27 40.97 4.19 30.38
C LEU A 27 40.26 2.84 30.58
N VAL A 28 40.06 2.39 31.81
CA VAL A 28 39.33 1.15 32.12
C VAL A 28 37.85 1.30 31.83
N TYR A 29 37.25 2.47 32.06
CA TYR A 29 35.87 2.77 31.66
C TYR A 29 35.74 2.83 30.13
N PHE A 30 36.73 3.41 29.44
CA PHE A 30 36.80 3.46 27.97
C PHE A 30 37.02 2.06 27.37
N LEU A 31 37.89 1.23 27.98
CA LEU A 31 38.13 -0.16 27.59
C LEU A 31 36.98 -1.10 27.97
N ALA A 32 36.24 -0.79 29.05
CA ALA A 32 35.02 -1.51 29.44
C ALA A 32 33.81 -1.10 28.59
N SER A 33 33.77 0.13 28.09
CA SER A 33 32.79 0.63 27.11
C SER A 33 33.09 0.13 25.69
N MET A 34 34.32 -0.35 25.42
CA MET A 34 34.68 -1.12 24.21
C MET A 34 34.18 -2.58 24.27
N THR A 35 33.14 -2.90 25.04
CA THR A 35 32.43 -4.15 24.82
C THR A 35 31.69 -4.02 23.49
N ASN A 36 32.29 -4.61 22.45
CA ASN A 36 31.65 -4.92 21.18
C ASN A 36 30.22 -5.39 21.46
N ALA A 37 29.24 -4.98 20.65
CA ALA A 37 27.96 -5.67 20.65
C ALA A 37 28.24 -7.15 20.45
N ALA A 38 28.10 -7.89 21.55
CA ALA A 38 28.30 -9.31 21.55
C ALA A 38 27.06 -9.86 20.89
N VAL A 39 27.21 -10.34 19.66
CA VAL A 39 26.19 -11.19 19.07
C VAL A 39 25.81 -12.23 20.10
N ARG A 40 24.52 -12.31 20.38
CA ARG A 40 23.98 -13.26 21.34
C ARG A 40 23.63 -14.54 20.62
N ASN A 41 24.50 -15.53 20.75
CA ASN A 41 24.16 -16.91 20.38
C ASN A 41 23.11 -17.42 21.39
N ILE A 42 21.89 -17.64 20.92
CA ILE A 42 20.77 -18.11 21.76
C ILE A 42 20.16 -19.39 21.19
N THR A 43 19.56 -20.19 22.08
CA THR A 43 18.81 -21.39 21.67
C THR A 43 17.43 -21.00 21.15
N PHE A 44 16.85 -21.86 20.29
CA PHE A 44 15.51 -21.65 19.74
C PHE A 44 14.44 -21.48 20.83
N GLU A 45 14.51 -22.27 21.90
CA GLU A 45 13.57 -22.17 23.03
C GLU A 45 13.65 -20.83 23.75
N LEU A 46 14.85 -20.26 23.87
CA LEU A 46 15.05 -18.95 24.49
C LEU A 46 14.50 -17.85 23.58
N LEU A 47 14.74 -17.94 22.27
CA LEU A 47 14.19 -16.99 21.29
C LEU A 47 12.66 -16.92 21.36
N CYS A 48 11.98 -18.06 21.48
CA CYS A 48 10.52 -18.11 21.58
C CYS A 48 9.96 -17.51 22.88
N LYS A 49 10.78 -17.39 23.93
CA LYS A 49 10.40 -16.81 25.23
C LYS A 49 10.79 -15.33 25.37
N LEU A 50 11.58 -14.81 24.43
CA LEU A 50 11.96 -13.40 24.44
C LEU A 50 10.80 -12.56 23.93
N ASP A 51 10.36 -11.64 24.78
CA ASP A 51 9.45 -10.58 24.40
C ASP A 51 10.29 -9.35 24.03
N PHE A 52 10.21 -8.92 22.78
CA PHE A 52 10.93 -7.75 22.25
C PHE A 52 10.24 -6.43 22.68
N GLU A 53 9.60 -6.41 23.86
CA GLU A 53 8.90 -5.23 24.40
C GLU A 53 9.86 -4.05 24.61
N ASP A 54 11.11 -4.34 24.95
CA ASP A 54 12.18 -3.34 25.10
C ASP A 54 12.60 -2.70 23.76
N VAL A 55 12.19 -3.27 22.62
CA VAL A 55 12.47 -2.74 21.28
C VAL A 55 11.27 -1.92 20.81
N LEU A 56 11.36 -0.60 21.01
CA LEU A 56 10.30 0.35 20.68
C LEU A 56 10.04 0.44 19.18
N VAL A 57 8.77 0.62 18.80
CA VAL A 57 8.37 0.87 17.41
C VAL A 57 9.03 2.16 16.91
N GLY A 58 9.70 2.07 15.76
CA GLY A 58 10.43 3.20 15.17
C GLY A 58 11.89 3.30 15.58
N ALA A 59 12.32 2.52 16.58
CA ALA A 59 13.74 2.31 16.87
C ALA A 59 14.33 1.28 15.89
N ASN A 60 15.64 1.03 16.03
CA ASN A 60 16.26 -0.04 15.25
C ASN A 60 15.66 -1.40 15.68
N PRO A 61 15.37 -2.30 14.73
CA PRO A 61 14.88 -3.61 15.05
C PRO A 61 15.96 -4.48 15.66
N ALA A 62 15.55 -5.48 16.45
CA ALA A 62 16.38 -6.63 16.74
C ALA A 62 16.57 -7.45 15.46
N LEU A 63 17.82 -7.79 15.17
CA LEU A 63 18.20 -8.60 14.01
C LEU A 63 18.38 -10.04 14.46
N ILE A 64 17.61 -10.96 13.89
CA ILE A 64 17.65 -12.37 14.27
C ILE A 64 18.06 -13.19 13.05
N PHE A 65 19.26 -13.76 13.10
CA PHE A 65 19.78 -14.67 12.10
C PHE A 65 19.43 -16.10 12.49
N ILE A 66 18.58 -16.74 11.70
CA ILE A 66 18.21 -18.15 11.87
C ILE A 66 18.87 -18.95 10.76
N THR A 67 19.82 -19.81 11.12
CA THR A 67 20.55 -20.64 10.16
C THR A 67 20.54 -22.10 10.61
N PRO A 68 20.37 -23.10 9.72
CA PRO A 68 20.52 -24.49 10.07
C PRO A 68 21.99 -24.91 10.02
N GLY A 69 22.42 -25.79 10.93
CA GLY A 69 23.81 -26.26 10.98
C GLY A 69 24.34 -27.02 9.76
N LYS A 70 23.48 -27.47 8.83
CA LYS A 70 23.88 -28.08 7.54
C LYS A 70 23.23 -27.31 6.39
N CYS A 71 23.98 -26.42 5.75
CA CYS A 71 23.40 -25.50 4.78
C CYS A 71 24.49 -24.96 3.82
N SER A 72 24.25 -25.08 2.51
CA SER A 72 25.18 -24.61 1.48
C SER A 72 25.19 -23.08 1.29
N ILE A 73 24.10 -22.41 1.66
CA ILE A 73 23.93 -20.95 1.51
C ILE A 73 24.37 -20.20 2.77
N CYS A 74 24.56 -20.91 3.88
CA CYS A 74 24.75 -20.30 5.20
C CYS A 74 26.10 -19.61 5.37
N GLU A 75 27.11 -19.97 4.59
CA GLU A 75 28.38 -19.24 4.53
C GLU A 75 28.17 -17.76 4.16
N ARG A 76 27.20 -17.46 3.26
CA ARG A 76 26.85 -16.07 2.90
C ARG A 76 26.09 -15.35 4.01
N PHE A 77 25.26 -16.06 4.77
CA PHE A 77 24.58 -15.48 5.93
C PHE A 77 25.60 -15.17 7.02
N GLU A 78 26.56 -16.07 7.25
CA GLU A 78 27.63 -15.90 8.22
C GLU A 78 28.55 -14.74 7.85
N SER A 79 28.89 -14.56 6.56
CA SER A 79 29.70 -13.41 6.13
C SER A 79 29.00 -12.07 6.38
N VAL A 80 27.72 -11.96 6.03
CA VAL A 80 26.92 -10.74 6.28
C VAL A 80 26.78 -10.51 7.79
N TYR A 81 26.53 -11.57 8.54
CA TYR A 81 26.47 -11.55 9.98
C TYR A 81 27.76 -11.00 10.63
N LEU A 82 28.93 -11.47 10.19
CA LEU A 82 30.23 -10.99 10.69
C LEU A 82 30.48 -9.52 10.34
N GLU A 83 30.04 -9.08 9.15
CA GLU A 83 30.15 -7.69 8.73
C GLU A 83 29.31 -6.76 9.63
N PHE A 84 28.07 -7.15 9.97
CA PHE A 84 27.24 -6.40 10.92
C PHE A 84 27.75 -6.45 12.36
N ALA A 85 28.29 -7.59 12.77
CA ALA A 85 28.90 -7.74 14.09
C ALA A 85 30.15 -6.86 14.27
N ALA A 86 30.84 -6.52 13.17
CA ALA A 86 32.00 -5.63 13.17
C ALA A 86 31.64 -4.15 13.01
N ASP A 87 30.38 -3.81 12.69
CA ASP A 87 29.97 -2.45 12.38
C ASP A 87 29.90 -1.58 13.67
N PRO A 88 30.61 -0.43 13.72
CA PRO A 88 30.59 0.52 14.85
C PRO A 88 29.22 1.07 15.22
N ILE A 89 28.26 1.07 14.28
CA ILE A 89 26.87 1.48 14.53
C ILE A 89 26.22 0.53 15.54
N TYR A 90 26.56 -0.75 15.47
CA TYR A 90 26.06 -1.78 16.37
C TYR A 90 27.02 -2.05 17.53
N THR A 91 28.32 -1.72 17.45
CA THR A 91 29.33 -2.13 18.47
C THR A 91 29.60 -1.15 19.63
N GLY A 92 28.56 -0.50 20.16
CA GLY A 92 28.54 -0.23 21.61
C GLY A 92 28.94 1.15 22.14
N ILE A 93 29.40 2.11 21.34
CA ILE A 93 29.62 3.49 21.86
C ILE A 93 28.34 4.34 21.80
N MET A 94 27.50 4.16 20.78
CA MET A 94 26.25 4.92 20.62
C MET A 94 25.04 4.26 21.29
N ILE A 95 25.13 2.97 21.63
CA ILE A 95 24.04 2.20 22.26
C ILE A 95 23.75 2.71 23.68
N GLU A 96 24.78 2.95 24.49
CA GLU A 96 24.61 3.47 25.86
C GLU A 96 24.30 4.98 25.92
N LEU A 97 24.72 5.77 24.92
CA LEU A 97 24.55 7.23 24.94
C LEU A 97 23.32 7.74 24.16
N LEU A 98 22.76 6.96 23.23
CA LEU A 98 21.68 7.40 22.33
C LEU A 98 20.45 6.49 22.31
N ASN A 99 20.31 5.50 23.20
CA ASN A 99 19.21 4.52 23.15
C ASN A 99 19.12 3.83 21.76
N PHE A 100 20.25 3.50 21.15
CA PHE A 100 20.29 2.66 19.96
C PHE A 100 20.02 1.19 20.36
N GLN A 101 18.75 0.85 20.61
CA GLN A 101 18.32 -0.52 20.89
C GLN A 101 18.23 -1.29 19.57
N GLY A 102 19.18 -2.18 19.31
CA GLY A 102 19.17 -3.08 18.15
C GLY A 102 20.08 -4.26 18.43
N ASP A 103 19.60 -5.25 19.18
CA ASP A 103 20.37 -6.45 19.50
C ASP A 103 20.46 -7.39 18.29
N ILE A 104 21.62 -8.03 18.12
CA ILE A 104 21.86 -9.04 17.10
C ILE A 104 21.85 -10.43 17.76
N TYR A 105 20.94 -11.28 17.28
CA TYR A 105 20.74 -12.65 17.73
C TYR A 105 21.12 -13.64 16.63
N HIS A 106 21.80 -14.71 17.00
CA HIS A 106 22.08 -15.82 16.10
C HIS A 106 21.54 -17.12 16.70
N VAL A 107 20.77 -17.87 15.90
CA VAL A 107 20.05 -19.06 16.32
C VAL A 107 20.27 -20.18 15.32
N ASN A 108 20.82 -21.30 15.82
CA ASN A 108 20.94 -22.51 15.03
C ASN A 108 19.62 -23.30 15.08
N SER A 109 18.80 -23.19 14.04
CA SER A 109 17.51 -23.88 13.92
C SER A 109 17.11 -24.07 12.46
N SER A 110 16.50 -25.21 12.17
CA SER A 110 15.86 -25.47 10.87
C SER A 110 14.44 -24.90 10.76
N VAL A 111 13.84 -24.49 11.89
CA VAL A 111 12.46 -24.01 11.97
C VAL A 111 12.43 -22.53 12.33
N VAL A 112 11.55 -21.78 11.69
CA VAL A 112 11.29 -20.37 11.93
C VAL A 112 10.16 -20.21 12.97
N PRO A 113 10.32 -19.39 14.01
CA PRO A 113 9.30 -19.20 15.05
C PRO A 113 8.10 -18.35 14.57
N TRP A 114 7.11 -18.19 15.46
CA TRP A 114 5.93 -17.30 15.29
C TRP A 114 5.02 -17.59 14.10
N SER A 115 4.96 -18.85 13.67
CA SER A 115 4.10 -19.31 12.57
C SER A 115 4.35 -18.58 11.24
N ILE A 116 5.57 -18.08 11.04
CA ILE A 116 6.03 -17.51 9.78
C ILE A 116 6.22 -18.68 8.79
N PRO A 117 5.52 -18.71 7.65
CA PRO A 117 5.55 -19.83 6.70
C PRO A 117 6.79 -19.77 5.79
N LEU A 118 7.99 -19.74 6.39
CA LEU A 118 9.28 -19.74 5.71
C LEU A 118 10.20 -20.83 6.25
N GLU A 119 11.08 -21.31 5.38
CA GLU A 119 12.14 -22.25 5.74
C GLU A 119 13.44 -21.51 6.05
N SER A 120 14.25 -22.08 6.94
CA SER A 120 15.60 -21.59 7.27
C SER A 120 16.57 -21.86 6.11
N PRO A 121 17.56 -20.98 5.80
CA PRO A 121 17.99 -19.81 6.55
C PRO A 121 17.17 -18.53 6.27
N VAL A 122 16.92 -17.74 7.33
CA VAL A 122 16.17 -16.48 7.24
C VAL A 122 16.72 -15.43 8.22
N ILE A 123 16.63 -14.16 7.84
CA ILE A 123 16.88 -13.03 8.74
C ILE A 123 15.53 -12.43 9.12
N LEU A 124 15.27 -12.24 10.41
CA LEU A 124 14.08 -11.59 10.92
C LEU A 124 14.43 -10.22 11.51
N LEU A 125 13.56 -9.25 11.24
CA LEU A 125 13.53 -7.92 11.83
C LEU A 125 12.40 -7.91 12.85
N ALA A 126 12.71 -7.71 14.12
CA ALA A 126 11.72 -7.74 15.19
C ALA A 126 11.70 -6.42 15.98
N ASP A 127 10.50 -5.91 16.22
CA ASP A 127 10.19 -4.92 17.24
C ASP A 127 9.10 -5.48 18.17
N SER A 128 8.64 -4.67 19.12
CA SER A 128 7.55 -5.00 20.05
C SER A 128 6.25 -5.45 19.36
N GLU A 129 5.95 -4.96 18.15
CA GLU A 129 4.69 -5.22 17.45
C GLU A 129 4.81 -6.18 16.26
N ARG A 130 5.95 -6.18 15.58
CA ARG A 130 6.14 -6.76 14.24
C ARG A 130 7.37 -7.63 14.21
N LYS A 131 7.23 -8.75 13.51
CA LYS A 131 8.29 -9.74 13.31
C LYS A 131 8.28 -10.08 11.82
N LEU A 132 9.15 -9.42 11.06
CA LEU A 132 9.11 -9.43 9.60
C LEU A 132 10.36 -10.13 9.04
N PRO A 133 10.21 -11.05 8.08
CA PRO A 133 11.36 -11.65 7.40
C PRO A 133 11.98 -10.67 6.41
N TYR A 134 13.30 -10.63 6.36
CA TYR A 134 14.04 -9.96 5.31
C TYR A 134 14.11 -10.86 4.07
N CYS A 135 13.55 -10.39 2.96
CA CYS A 135 13.48 -11.16 1.71
C CYS A 135 14.49 -10.70 0.66
N GLY A 136 15.18 -9.57 0.88
CA GLY A 136 16.10 -8.98 -0.10
C GLY A 136 17.42 -9.74 -0.29
N TYR A 137 18.28 -9.22 -1.18
CA TYR A 137 19.60 -9.80 -1.40
C TYR A 137 20.49 -9.69 -0.16
N LEU A 138 21.27 -10.73 0.12
CA LEU A 138 22.20 -10.80 1.24
C LEU A 138 23.43 -9.92 0.98
N HIS A 139 23.34 -8.67 1.42
CA HIS A 139 24.41 -7.68 1.33
C HIS A 139 24.21 -6.62 2.42
N HIS A 140 25.29 -6.16 3.06
CA HIS A 140 25.24 -5.20 4.18
C HIS A 140 24.39 -3.97 3.87
N LEU A 141 24.68 -3.29 2.75
CA LEU A 141 23.94 -2.11 2.33
C LEU A 141 22.44 -2.34 2.15
N HIS A 142 22.04 -3.49 1.58
CA HIS A 142 20.62 -3.77 1.36
C HIS A 142 19.89 -4.06 2.67
N LEU A 143 20.52 -4.79 3.59
CA LEU A 143 19.97 -5.06 4.91
C LEU A 143 19.87 -3.77 5.75
N THR A 144 20.88 -2.90 5.69
CA THR A 144 20.86 -1.58 6.34
C THR A 144 19.70 -0.72 5.84
N ASN A 145 19.48 -0.67 4.52
CA ASN A 145 18.34 0.04 3.95
C ASN A 145 17.01 -0.58 4.40
N ALA A 146 16.91 -1.91 4.45
CA ALA A 146 15.72 -2.59 4.95
C ALA A 146 15.44 -2.28 6.43
N ILE A 147 16.47 -2.21 7.27
CA ILE A 147 16.36 -1.80 8.68
C ILE A 147 15.77 -0.38 8.79
N HIS A 148 16.24 0.55 7.96
CA HIS A 148 15.70 1.91 7.93
C HIS A 148 14.23 1.93 7.47
N GLN A 149 13.87 1.16 6.42
CA GLN A 149 12.47 1.06 5.97
C GLN A 149 11.58 0.41 7.04
N PHE A 150 12.08 -0.61 7.74
CA PHE A 150 11.37 -1.25 8.84
C PHE A 150 11.07 -0.24 9.96
N SER A 151 12.07 0.53 10.37
CA SER A 151 11.96 1.56 11.42
C SER A 151 10.94 2.64 11.03
N ASN A 152 10.87 3.00 9.74
CA ASN A 152 9.85 3.94 9.23
C ASN A 152 8.43 3.36 9.15
N GLY A 153 8.20 2.13 9.63
CA GLY A 153 6.88 1.52 9.66
C GLY A 153 6.37 1.08 8.28
N VAL A 154 7.25 0.89 7.31
CA VAL A 154 6.88 0.41 5.96
C VAL A 154 6.21 -0.96 6.07
N ARG A 155 5.12 -1.11 5.32
CA ARG A 155 4.31 -2.33 5.22
C ARG A 155 3.73 -2.44 3.82
N ALA A 156 3.28 -3.62 3.42
CA ALA A 156 2.57 -3.77 2.16
C ALA A 156 1.18 -3.11 2.28
N ALA A 157 0.78 -2.35 1.26
CA ALA A 157 -0.54 -1.74 1.21
C ALA A 157 -1.61 -2.82 1.06
N ARG A 158 -2.68 -2.74 1.86
CA ARG A 158 -3.85 -3.62 1.72
C ARG A 158 -4.81 -2.93 0.76
N LEU A 159 -4.81 -3.39 -0.49
CA LEU A 159 -5.58 -2.79 -1.55
C LEU A 159 -6.91 -3.53 -1.71
N THR A 160 -7.94 -2.74 -1.92
CA THR A 160 -9.34 -3.13 -2.06
C THR A 160 -9.95 -2.37 -3.23
N ASP A 161 -11.16 -2.75 -3.64
CA ASP A 161 -11.88 -2.04 -4.71
C ASP A 161 -12.05 -0.54 -4.43
N ALA A 162 -12.09 -0.13 -3.16
CA ALA A 162 -12.29 1.27 -2.76
C ALA A 162 -11.02 2.13 -2.80
N ASN A 163 -9.86 1.58 -2.44
CA ASN A 163 -8.61 2.34 -2.33
C ASN A 163 -7.58 2.03 -3.42
N PHE A 164 -7.75 0.96 -4.21
CA PHE A 164 -6.77 0.57 -5.23
C PHE A 164 -6.42 1.73 -6.17
N GLU A 165 -7.43 2.38 -6.75
CA GLU A 165 -7.21 3.46 -7.71
C GLU A 165 -6.70 4.74 -7.02
N HIS A 166 -7.20 5.03 -5.82
CA HIS A 166 -6.77 6.18 -5.04
C HIS A 166 -5.28 6.11 -4.68
N ASP A 167 -4.83 4.94 -4.21
CA ASP A 167 -3.47 4.76 -3.68
C ASP A 167 -2.45 4.57 -4.82
N THR A 168 -2.80 3.80 -5.84
CA THR A 168 -1.88 3.49 -6.95
C THR A 168 -1.90 4.51 -8.08
N GLN A 169 -3.00 5.25 -8.24
CA GLN A 169 -3.25 6.17 -9.36
C GLN A 169 -3.01 5.52 -10.74
N ALA A 170 -3.25 4.21 -10.85
CA ALA A 170 -2.86 3.39 -11.98
C ALA A 170 -3.41 3.89 -13.33
N SER A 171 -4.67 4.36 -13.37
CA SER A 171 -5.35 4.70 -14.62
C SER A 171 -5.13 6.14 -15.10
N THR A 172 -4.79 7.06 -14.19
CA THR A 172 -4.52 8.46 -14.54
C THR A 172 -3.12 8.67 -15.10
N GLY A 173 -2.26 7.66 -14.94
CA GLY A 173 -0.87 7.69 -15.36
C GLY A 173 0.04 8.56 -14.50
N SER A 174 -0.49 9.11 -13.41
CA SER A 174 0.25 9.81 -12.37
C SER A 174 0.59 8.86 -11.22
N THR A 175 1.08 7.65 -11.51
CA THR A 175 1.37 6.68 -10.45
C THR A 175 2.40 7.25 -9.48
N THR A 176 2.17 7.05 -8.19
CA THR A 176 3.06 7.47 -7.09
C THR A 176 4.28 6.54 -6.99
N GLY A 177 5.04 6.44 -8.09
CA GLY A 177 6.14 5.50 -8.27
C GLY A 177 5.70 4.16 -8.85
N ASP A 178 6.59 3.18 -8.74
CA ASP A 178 6.38 1.82 -9.23
C ASP A 178 5.67 0.98 -8.18
N TRP A 179 4.69 0.20 -8.61
CA TRP A 179 3.87 -0.62 -7.73
C TRP A 179 3.91 -2.08 -8.15
N LEU A 180 4.35 -2.94 -7.24
CA LEU A 180 4.16 -4.38 -7.35
C LEU A 180 2.85 -4.76 -6.70
N ILE A 181 1.93 -5.36 -7.44
CA ILE A 181 0.62 -5.81 -6.97
C ILE A 181 0.60 -7.33 -6.96
N ILE A 182 0.32 -7.91 -5.80
CA ILE A 182 0.16 -9.36 -5.63
C ILE A 182 -1.30 -9.66 -5.30
N PHE A 183 -1.92 -10.50 -6.12
CA PHE A 183 -3.24 -11.06 -5.86
C PHE A 183 -3.07 -12.42 -5.19
N ASP A 184 -3.41 -12.50 -3.90
CA ASP A 184 -3.37 -13.75 -3.14
C ASP A 184 -4.46 -13.79 -2.06
N LEU A 185 -4.88 -15.00 -1.72
CA LEU A 185 -5.83 -15.30 -0.64
C LEU A 185 -5.05 -15.56 0.64
N VAL A 186 -4.62 -14.48 1.31
CA VAL A 186 -3.64 -14.59 2.40
C VAL A 186 -4.23 -14.30 3.77
N ASN A 187 -3.95 -15.22 4.69
CA ASN A 187 -4.27 -15.14 6.12
C ASN A 187 -3.37 -14.12 6.83
N THR A 188 -3.75 -13.73 8.05
CA THR A 188 -3.04 -12.74 8.87
C THR A 188 -1.56 -13.05 9.11
N SER A 189 -1.16 -14.32 9.22
CA SER A 189 0.25 -14.72 9.37
C SER A 189 1.06 -14.54 8.08
N ALA A 190 0.47 -14.83 6.92
CA ALA A 190 1.10 -14.64 5.62
C ALA A 190 1.33 -13.16 5.30
N LEU A 191 0.47 -12.28 5.81
CA LEU A 191 0.60 -10.83 5.64
C LEU A 191 1.92 -10.26 6.18
N GLN A 192 2.43 -10.80 7.30
CA GLN A 192 3.73 -10.39 7.86
C GLN A 192 4.87 -10.67 6.88
N VAL A 193 4.78 -11.76 6.12
CA VAL A 193 5.80 -12.11 5.14
C VAL A 193 5.82 -11.10 3.99
N TYR A 194 4.65 -10.69 3.50
CA TYR A 194 4.56 -9.63 2.50
C TYR A 194 5.00 -8.27 3.05
N ASP A 195 4.76 -7.98 4.32
CA ASP A 195 5.28 -6.75 4.92
C ASP A 195 6.82 -6.74 4.96
N GLY A 196 7.44 -7.90 5.23
CA GLY A 196 8.89 -8.08 5.09
C GLY A 196 9.41 -7.93 3.65
N LEU A 197 8.66 -8.43 2.67
CA LEU A 197 8.93 -8.20 1.25
C LEU A 197 8.80 -6.71 0.89
N ALA A 198 7.79 -6.00 1.43
CA ALA A 198 7.57 -4.58 1.17
C ALA A 198 8.74 -3.73 1.67
N VAL A 199 9.27 -4.04 2.85
CA VAL A 199 10.49 -3.40 3.40
C VAL A 199 11.66 -3.56 2.43
N SER A 200 11.83 -4.77 1.88
CA SER A 200 12.92 -5.09 0.93
C SER A 200 12.77 -4.37 -0.42
N LEU A 201 11.53 -4.27 -0.94
CA LEU A 201 11.22 -3.60 -2.21
C LEU A 201 11.23 -2.07 -2.10
N ARG A 202 10.78 -1.52 -0.98
CA ARG A 202 10.72 -0.07 -0.76
C ARG A 202 12.11 0.55 -0.74
N ALA A 203 13.12 -0.19 -0.27
CA ALA A 203 14.53 0.19 -0.37
C ALA A 203 14.99 0.41 -1.83
N ARG A 204 14.24 -0.08 -2.82
CA ARG A 204 14.47 0.07 -4.26
C ARG A 204 13.48 1.04 -4.93
N GLY A 205 12.63 1.71 -4.15
CA GLY A 205 11.63 2.64 -4.67
C GLY A 205 10.34 1.98 -5.16
N ILE A 206 10.14 0.69 -4.91
CA ILE A 206 8.94 -0.04 -5.34
C ILE A 206 7.99 -0.21 -4.15
N SER A 207 6.72 0.15 -4.34
CA SER A 207 5.66 -0.05 -3.37
C SER A 207 5.00 -1.42 -3.57
N LEU A 208 4.72 -2.14 -2.49
CA LEU A 208 4.03 -3.44 -2.56
C LEU A 208 2.56 -3.27 -2.16
N GLY A 209 1.65 -3.75 -3.01
CA GLY A 209 0.22 -3.84 -2.74
C GLY A 209 -0.25 -5.29 -2.77
N ILE A 210 -1.11 -5.64 -1.82
CA ILE A 210 -1.76 -6.96 -1.77
C ILE A 210 -3.25 -6.76 -2.01
N VAL A 211 -3.81 -7.53 -2.94
CA VAL A 211 -5.24 -7.55 -3.24
C VAL A 211 -5.78 -8.95 -2.98
N ASP A 212 -6.82 -9.04 -2.17
CA ASP A 212 -7.59 -10.27 -2.01
C ASP A 212 -8.65 -10.34 -3.13
N PRO A 213 -8.52 -11.25 -4.12
CA PRO A 213 -9.45 -11.33 -5.25
C PRO A 213 -10.86 -11.79 -4.83
N SER A 214 -11.02 -12.44 -3.66
CA SER A 214 -12.33 -12.86 -3.16
C SER A 214 -13.12 -11.69 -2.58
N LYS A 215 -12.45 -10.73 -1.96
CA LYS A 215 -13.06 -9.51 -1.40
C LYS A 215 -13.14 -8.37 -2.42
N SER A 216 -12.12 -8.25 -3.28
CA SER A 216 -11.95 -7.15 -4.23
C SER A 216 -12.26 -7.61 -5.64
N THR A 217 -13.51 -8.03 -5.84
CA THR A 217 -13.92 -8.70 -7.07
C THR A 217 -13.90 -7.78 -8.29
N GLN A 218 -14.08 -6.47 -8.11
CA GLN A 218 -14.07 -5.52 -9.23
C GLN A 218 -12.65 -5.33 -9.76
N THR A 219 -11.68 -5.20 -8.86
CA THR A 219 -10.26 -5.08 -9.18
C THR A 219 -9.73 -6.39 -9.78
N GLY A 220 -10.10 -7.54 -9.20
CA GLY A 220 -9.75 -8.86 -9.75
C GLY A 220 -10.26 -9.01 -11.20
N LYS A 221 -11.54 -8.72 -11.45
CA LYS A 221 -12.12 -8.74 -12.81
C LYS A 221 -11.43 -7.76 -13.75
N ARG A 222 -11.14 -6.53 -13.29
CA ARG A 222 -10.49 -5.48 -14.10
C ARG A 222 -9.15 -5.93 -14.67
N PHE A 223 -8.38 -6.66 -13.88
CA PHE A 223 -7.08 -7.19 -14.28
C PHE A 223 -7.15 -8.66 -14.71
N ASP A 224 -8.31 -9.19 -15.08
CA ASP A 224 -8.48 -10.58 -15.52
C ASP A 224 -7.77 -11.60 -14.61
N VAL A 225 -7.86 -11.37 -13.30
CA VAL A 225 -7.43 -12.30 -12.27
C VAL A 225 -8.68 -13.06 -11.85
N SER A 226 -8.82 -14.29 -12.32
CA SER A 226 -10.00 -15.11 -12.06
C SER A 226 -10.25 -15.24 -10.55
N ARG A 227 -11.53 -15.23 -10.15
CA ARG A 227 -11.97 -15.47 -8.76
C ARG A 227 -11.60 -16.86 -8.26
N GLN A 228 -11.27 -17.76 -9.18
CA GLN A 228 -10.89 -19.11 -8.79
C GLN A 228 -9.69 -19.03 -7.85
N VAL A 229 -9.84 -19.77 -6.76
CA VAL A 229 -8.81 -20.10 -5.77
C VAL A 229 -7.68 -20.81 -6.52
N SER A 230 -6.92 -20.08 -7.33
CA SER A 230 -5.63 -20.53 -7.78
C SER A 230 -4.81 -20.65 -6.51
N GLU A 231 -4.29 -21.84 -6.24
CA GLU A 231 -3.32 -22.06 -5.17
C GLU A 231 -2.08 -21.15 -5.34
N GLN A 232 -1.93 -20.56 -6.52
CA GLN A 232 -0.80 -19.73 -6.93
C GLN A 232 -1.19 -18.24 -6.97
N PRO A 233 -0.38 -17.38 -6.34
CA PRO A 233 -0.59 -15.94 -6.40
C PRO A 233 -0.32 -15.41 -7.82
N SER A 234 -1.06 -14.37 -8.21
CA SER A 234 -0.81 -13.63 -9.45
C SER A 234 -0.11 -12.31 -9.17
N MET A 235 0.83 -11.91 -10.01
CA MET A 235 1.63 -10.70 -9.80
C MET A 235 1.59 -9.77 -11.01
N LEU A 236 1.40 -8.49 -10.74
CA LEU A 236 1.41 -7.41 -11.73
C LEU A 236 2.40 -6.33 -11.28
N MET A 237 3.18 -5.79 -12.21
CA MET A 237 3.94 -4.55 -12.00
C MET A 237 3.22 -3.39 -12.69
N LEU A 238 2.97 -2.32 -11.96
CA LEU A 238 2.50 -1.05 -12.52
C LEU A 238 3.70 -0.12 -12.65
N HIS A 239 4.00 0.29 -13.88
CA HIS A 239 5.08 1.22 -14.17
C HIS A 239 4.65 2.11 -15.34
N ARG A 240 4.67 3.44 -15.13
CA ARG A 240 4.37 4.46 -16.16
C ARG A 240 3.07 4.20 -16.95
N SER A 241 1.95 3.99 -16.25
CA SER A 241 0.63 3.71 -16.85
C SER A 241 0.54 2.39 -17.62
N GLN A 242 1.54 1.51 -17.49
CA GLN A 242 1.56 0.18 -18.07
C GLN A 242 1.50 -0.88 -16.97
N VAL A 243 0.86 -1.99 -17.29
CA VAL A 243 0.78 -3.19 -16.47
C VAL A 243 1.65 -4.25 -17.13
N TYR A 244 2.59 -4.81 -16.38
CA TYR A 244 3.37 -5.97 -16.76
C TYR A 244 2.90 -7.14 -15.93
N ARG A 245 2.42 -8.20 -16.59
CA ARG A 245 1.97 -9.42 -15.92
C ARG A 245 3.12 -10.42 -15.84
N TYR A 246 3.31 -11.03 -14.68
CA TYR A 246 4.22 -12.17 -14.56
C TYR A 246 3.62 -13.41 -15.22
N SER A 247 4.39 -14.04 -16.11
CA SER A 247 3.91 -15.20 -16.90
C SER A 247 4.39 -16.55 -16.35
N GLY A 248 5.22 -16.56 -15.30
CA GLY A 248 5.73 -17.79 -14.70
C GLY A 248 4.83 -18.37 -13.61
N THR A 249 5.14 -19.60 -13.19
CA THR A 249 4.48 -20.27 -12.07
C THR A 249 5.05 -19.76 -10.74
N LEU A 250 4.26 -19.01 -9.97
CA LEU A 250 4.65 -18.56 -8.64
C LEU A 250 4.24 -19.59 -7.58
N LYS A 251 5.21 -20.00 -6.77
CA LYS A 251 4.93 -20.68 -5.50
C LYS A 251 4.73 -19.63 -4.41
N ARG A 252 3.77 -19.87 -3.51
CA ARG A 252 3.58 -18.98 -2.35
C ARG A 252 4.88 -18.93 -1.53
N PHE A 253 5.23 -17.72 -1.09
CA PHE A 253 6.42 -17.42 -0.29
C PHE A 253 7.79 -17.67 -0.96
N ASP A 254 7.82 -17.98 -2.26
CA ASP A 254 9.06 -18.00 -3.03
C ASP A 254 9.34 -16.59 -3.59
N PHE A 255 10.16 -15.82 -2.87
CA PHE A 255 10.38 -14.40 -3.18
C PHE A 255 11.53 -14.14 -4.14
N ALA A 256 12.39 -15.12 -4.41
CA ALA A 256 13.46 -14.96 -5.39
C ALA A 256 12.93 -14.57 -6.78
N PRO A 257 11.94 -15.28 -7.38
CA PRO A 257 11.37 -14.88 -8.67
C PRO A 257 10.60 -13.57 -8.59
N VAL A 258 9.96 -13.29 -7.45
CA VAL A 258 9.22 -12.04 -7.21
C VAL A 258 10.14 -10.83 -7.26
N LEU A 259 11.28 -10.90 -6.56
CA LEU A 259 12.28 -9.84 -6.54
C LEU A 259 12.96 -9.69 -7.90
N GLN A 260 13.28 -10.80 -8.56
CA GLN A 260 13.88 -10.76 -9.90
C GLN A 260 12.96 -10.06 -10.90
N PHE A 261 11.67 -10.39 -10.88
CA PHE A 261 10.67 -9.73 -11.71
C PHE A 261 10.56 -8.24 -11.39
N ALA A 262 10.36 -7.90 -10.12
CA ALA A 262 10.12 -6.53 -9.71
C ALA A 262 11.32 -5.61 -10.00
N LEU A 263 12.54 -6.13 -9.88
CA LEU A 263 13.75 -5.32 -9.99
C LEU A 263 14.36 -5.30 -11.40
N ASN A 264 14.31 -6.41 -12.13
CA ASN A 264 15.15 -6.58 -13.32
C ASN A 264 14.38 -7.02 -14.57
N SER A 265 13.38 -7.90 -14.46
CA SER A 265 12.80 -8.58 -15.64
C SER A 265 11.35 -8.23 -15.99
N PHE A 266 10.71 -7.28 -15.31
CA PHE A 266 9.33 -6.90 -15.64
C PHE A 266 9.18 -6.36 -17.08
N HIS A 267 10.19 -5.66 -17.60
CA HIS A 267 10.20 -5.14 -18.97
C HIS A 267 10.20 -6.23 -20.05
N GLU A 268 10.63 -7.45 -19.73
CA GLU A 268 10.66 -8.59 -20.66
C GLU A 268 9.26 -9.21 -20.84
N HIS A 269 8.32 -8.87 -19.95
CA HIS A 269 6.95 -9.37 -19.98
C HIS A 269 6.05 -8.47 -20.82
N GLN A 270 4.94 -9.02 -21.29
CA GLN A 270 4.02 -8.31 -22.16
C GLN A 270 3.37 -7.13 -21.41
N ALA A 271 3.71 -5.91 -21.86
CA ALA A 271 3.12 -4.68 -21.37
C ALA A 271 1.71 -4.52 -21.94
N HIS A 272 0.76 -4.21 -21.06
CA HIS A 272 -0.61 -3.84 -21.42
C HIS A 272 -0.92 -2.46 -20.85
N ALA A 273 -1.76 -1.69 -21.54
CA ALA A 273 -2.28 -0.45 -20.97
C ALA A 273 -3.09 -0.77 -19.70
N VAL A 274 -2.95 0.05 -18.66
CA VAL A 274 -3.77 -0.11 -17.45
C VAL A 274 -5.25 -0.07 -17.83
N PRO A 275 -6.03 -1.15 -17.58
CA PRO A 275 -7.45 -1.14 -17.85
C PRO A 275 -8.12 -0.04 -17.03
N ARG A 276 -9.17 0.60 -17.56
CA ARG A 276 -9.88 1.65 -16.80
C ARG A 276 -10.56 1.07 -15.56
N PRO A 277 -10.72 1.86 -14.49
CA PRO A 277 -11.54 1.47 -13.35
C PRO A 277 -12.94 1.11 -13.83
N ARG A 278 -13.55 0.06 -13.25
CA ARG A 278 -14.91 -0.30 -13.61
C ARG A 278 -15.88 0.75 -13.07
N MET A 279 -16.78 1.21 -13.90
CA MET A 279 -17.85 2.12 -13.51
C MET A 279 -19.07 1.34 -13.02
N ARG A 280 -19.95 2.00 -12.26
CA ARG A 280 -21.23 1.40 -11.82
C ARG A 280 -22.09 0.88 -12.98
N PHE A 281 -22.03 1.55 -14.14
CA PHE A 281 -22.72 1.11 -15.35
C PHE A 281 -22.17 -0.23 -15.89
N ASP A 282 -20.88 -0.51 -15.69
CA ASP A 282 -20.27 -1.78 -16.14
C ASP A 282 -20.80 -2.96 -15.33
N GLU A 283 -21.15 -2.75 -14.05
CA GLU A 283 -21.79 -3.78 -13.22
C GLU A 283 -23.21 -4.12 -13.74
N ILE A 284 -23.96 -3.10 -14.17
CA ILE A 284 -25.29 -3.29 -14.76
C ILE A 284 -25.16 -4.03 -16.10
N LEU A 285 -24.21 -3.64 -16.93
CA LEU A 285 -23.93 -4.32 -18.20
C LEU A 285 -23.52 -5.77 -17.98
N ASP A 286 -22.63 -6.05 -17.03
CA ASP A 286 -22.26 -7.42 -16.65
C ASP A 286 -23.49 -8.25 -16.26
N TRP A 287 -24.37 -7.68 -15.43
CA TRP A 287 -25.59 -8.36 -15.00
C TRP A 287 -26.53 -8.66 -16.17
N ILE A 288 -26.71 -7.69 -17.08
CA ILE A 288 -27.51 -7.85 -18.29
C ILE A 288 -26.91 -8.93 -19.18
N VAL A 289 -25.61 -8.88 -19.44
CA VAL A 289 -24.91 -9.84 -20.32
C VAL A 289 -24.95 -11.25 -19.73
N GLU A 290 -24.72 -11.41 -18.42
CA GLU A 290 -24.78 -12.73 -17.78
C GLU A 290 -26.19 -13.32 -17.84
N HIS A 291 -27.23 -12.51 -17.61
CA HIS A 291 -28.62 -12.96 -17.75
C HIS A 291 -28.98 -13.24 -19.20
N TYR A 292 -28.53 -12.42 -20.14
CA TYR A 292 -28.72 -12.61 -21.57
C TYR A 292 -28.10 -13.93 -22.02
N LEU A 293 -26.85 -14.21 -21.66
CA LEU A 293 -26.14 -15.45 -22.02
C LEU A 293 -26.81 -16.69 -21.41
N LYS A 294 -27.25 -16.61 -20.15
CA LYS A 294 -28.02 -17.70 -19.52
C LYS A 294 -29.34 -17.97 -20.25
N LEU A 295 -30.06 -16.91 -20.60
CA LEU A 295 -31.30 -17.02 -21.35
C LEU A 295 -31.03 -17.57 -22.76
N GLU A 296 -29.93 -17.18 -23.40
CA GLU A 296 -29.57 -17.57 -24.78
C GLU A 296 -29.31 -19.06 -24.88
N VAL A 297 -28.57 -19.60 -23.91
CA VAL A 297 -28.35 -21.04 -23.80
C VAL A 297 -29.65 -21.80 -23.57
N GLN A 298 -30.62 -21.23 -22.85
CA GLN A 298 -31.86 -21.93 -22.48
C GLN A 298 -32.97 -21.83 -23.55
N HIS A 299 -33.10 -20.70 -24.25
CA HIS A 299 -34.22 -20.43 -25.16
C HIS A 299 -33.80 -20.19 -26.63
N GLY A 300 -32.49 -20.13 -26.90
CA GLY A 300 -31.93 -19.84 -28.21
C GLY A 300 -31.93 -18.34 -28.55
N SER A 301 -30.93 -17.93 -29.33
CA SER A 301 -30.63 -16.53 -29.67
C SER A 301 -31.82 -15.77 -30.29
N PHE A 302 -32.63 -16.47 -31.10
CA PHE A 302 -33.77 -15.87 -31.80
C PHE A 302 -34.87 -15.34 -30.88
N VAL A 303 -35.19 -16.07 -29.81
CA VAL A 303 -36.26 -15.70 -28.87
C VAL A 303 -35.90 -14.43 -28.10
N ILE A 304 -34.62 -14.27 -27.76
CA ILE A 304 -34.16 -13.13 -26.97
C ILE A 304 -34.01 -11.89 -27.82
N LEU A 305 -33.55 -12.03 -29.06
CA LEU A 305 -33.56 -10.93 -30.03
C LEU A 305 -34.98 -10.41 -30.25
N ALA A 306 -35.97 -11.30 -30.41
CA ALA A 306 -37.37 -10.92 -30.55
C ALA A 306 -37.90 -10.20 -29.30
N ALA A 307 -37.60 -10.73 -28.10
CA ALA A 307 -37.99 -10.10 -26.84
C ALA A 307 -37.31 -8.72 -26.63
N GLY A 308 -36.03 -8.60 -26.97
CA GLY A 308 -35.28 -7.34 -26.88
C GLY A 308 -35.84 -6.26 -27.80
N ILE A 309 -36.16 -6.62 -29.05
CA ILE A 309 -36.82 -5.72 -30.01
C ILE A 309 -38.19 -5.29 -29.50
N PHE A 310 -38.97 -6.21 -28.92
CA PHE A 310 -40.28 -5.91 -28.35
C PHE A 310 -40.19 -4.92 -27.17
N VAL A 311 -39.24 -5.11 -26.26
CA VAL A 311 -39.00 -4.19 -25.13
C VAL A 311 -38.57 -2.80 -25.63
N LEU A 312 -37.67 -2.74 -26.63
CA LEU A 312 -37.26 -1.48 -27.24
C LEU A 312 -38.44 -0.73 -27.89
N PHE A 313 -39.32 -1.46 -28.55
CA PHE A 313 -40.51 -0.88 -29.17
C PHE A 313 -41.49 -0.31 -28.12
N LEU A 314 -41.71 -1.03 -27.03
CA LEU A 314 -42.53 -0.55 -25.90
C LEU A 314 -41.92 0.69 -25.24
N ALA A 315 -40.60 0.70 -25.03
CA ALA A 315 -39.90 1.84 -24.46
C ALA A 315 -40.00 3.08 -25.38
N ALA A 316 -39.74 2.93 -26.68
CA ALA A 316 -39.85 4.01 -27.66
C ALA A 316 -41.28 4.56 -27.75
N SER A 317 -42.28 3.66 -27.71
CA SER A 317 -43.70 4.06 -27.69
C SER A 317 -44.04 4.85 -26.42
N SER A 318 -43.56 4.42 -25.25
CA SER A 318 -43.80 5.12 -23.99
C SER A 318 -43.16 6.52 -23.95
N ILE A 319 -41.94 6.66 -24.48
CA ILE A 319 -41.25 7.95 -24.60
C ILE A 319 -41.98 8.86 -25.58
N GLY A 320 -42.44 8.33 -26.72
CA GLY A 320 -43.25 9.06 -27.68
C GLY A 320 -44.55 9.57 -27.05
N LEU A 321 -45.24 8.74 -26.26
CA LEU A 321 -46.47 9.12 -25.56
C LEU A 321 -46.20 10.21 -24.50
N LEU A 322 -45.09 10.11 -23.77
CA LEU A 322 -44.64 11.14 -22.82
C LEU A 322 -44.36 12.47 -23.52
N LEU A 323 -43.69 12.45 -24.68
CA LEU A 323 -43.42 13.67 -25.44
C LEU A 323 -44.71 14.31 -25.96
N VAL A 324 -45.65 13.50 -26.48
CA VAL A 324 -46.96 13.99 -26.95
C VAL A 324 -47.77 14.58 -25.80
N THR A 325 -47.82 13.91 -24.65
CA THR A 325 -48.54 14.43 -23.47
C THR A 325 -47.92 15.70 -22.91
N CYS A 326 -46.58 15.78 -22.86
CA CYS A 326 -45.87 17.01 -22.51
C CYS A 326 -46.16 18.15 -23.49
N PHE A 327 -46.22 17.87 -24.80
CA PHE A 327 -46.52 18.87 -25.82
C PHE A 327 -47.96 19.39 -25.74
N TRP A 328 -48.91 18.48 -25.45
CA TRP A 328 -50.33 18.83 -25.26
C TRP A 328 -50.56 19.69 -24.02
N MET A 329 -49.87 19.38 -22.92
CA MET A 329 -49.93 20.17 -21.68
C MET A 329 -49.32 21.56 -21.85
N ALA A 330 -48.27 21.72 -22.66
CA ALA A 330 -47.66 23.02 -22.96
C ALA A 330 -48.58 23.92 -23.81
N GLY A 331 -49.30 23.36 -24.79
CA GLY A 331 -50.24 24.11 -25.63
C GLY A 331 -51.54 24.52 -24.91
N SER A 332 -51.96 23.80 -23.87
CA SER A 332 -53.17 24.14 -23.11
C SER A 332 -53.03 25.41 -22.27
N PHE A 333 -51.81 25.88 -21.97
CA PHE A 333 -51.58 27.12 -21.21
C PHE A 333 -51.89 28.38 -22.04
N GLU A 334 -51.73 28.32 -23.37
CA GLU A 334 -51.91 29.46 -24.27
C GLU A 334 -53.40 29.81 -24.51
N HIS A 335 -54.30 28.85 -24.27
CA HIS A 335 -55.75 29.06 -24.35
C HIS A 335 -56.39 29.59 -23.07
N ALA A 336 -55.71 29.54 -21.92
CA ALA A 336 -56.24 30.08 -20.67
C ALA A 336 -56.12 31.62 -20.60
N GLU A 337 -55.12 32.22 -21.27
CA GLU A 337 -54.90 33.67 -21.24
C GLU A 337 -55.87 34.46 -22.14
N LYS A 338 -56.46 33.81 -23.16
CA LYS A 338 -57.45 34.47 -24.04
C LYS A 338 -58.88 34.48 -23.52
N ALA A 339 -59.17 33.78 -22.41
CA ALA A 339 -60.52 33.74 -21.84
C ALA A 339 -60.82 34.93 -20.90
N ASP A 340 -59.82 35.67 -20.42
CA ASP A 340 -60.01 36.78 -19.46
C ASP A 340 -60.14 38.16 -20.13
N ASN A 341 -59.82 38.29 -21.43
CA ASN A 341 -59.75 39.60 -22.10
C ASN A 341 -61.01 40.01 -22.89
N THR A 342 -62.12 39.27 -22.78
CA THR A 342 -63.36 39.55 -23.55
C THR A 342 -64.48 40.16 -22.70
N GLY A 343 -64.14 40.87 -21.62
CA GLY A 343 -65.11 41.29 -20.60
C GLY A 343 -64.89 42.66 -19.97
N ARG A 344 -64.39 43.67 -20.68
CA ARG A 344 -64.53 45.07 -20.22
C ARG A 344 -64.28 46.10 -21.33
N SER A 345 -65.37 46.71 -21.80
CA SER A 345 -65.34 48.03 -22.48
C SER A 345 -66.56 48.84 -22.03
N SER A 346 -66.43 50.17 -22.10
CA SER A 346 -67.20 51.28 -21.47
C SER A 346 -66.64 51.68 -20.09
N ASP A 347 -66.24 52.93 -19.81
CA ASP A 347 -66.62 54.20 -20.44
C ASP A 347 -65.68 55.37 -20.05
N SER A 348 -65.67 56.43 -20.89
CA SER A 348 -65.34 57.87 -20.64
C SER A 348 -63.92 58.29 -20.14
N MET A 349 -63.15 59.08 -20.93
CA MET A 349 -63.09 60.58 -21.00
C MET A 349 -62.53 61.20 -19.71
N ASP A 350 -61.60 62.16 -19.64
CA ASP A 350 -60.83 62.99 -20.57
C ASP A 350 -59.64 63.58 -19.75
N ASP A 351 -58.76 64.35 -20.42
CA ASP A 351 -57.84 65.39 -19.91
C ASP A 351 -56.31 65.11 -19.96
N GLU A 352 -55.75 65.57 -21.08
CA GLU A 352 -54.39 66.04 -21.35
C GLU A 352 -54.27 67.55 -20.92
N PRO A 353 -53.11 68.29 -20.90
CA PRO A 353 -51.69 67.95 -21.09
C PRO A 353 -50.75 68.42 -19.96
N THR A 354 -49.47 68.00 -19.97
CA THR A 354 -48.30 68.88 -20.26
C THR A 354 -46.94 68.17 -20.08
N HIS A 355 -46.18 68.17 -21.18
CA HIS A 355 -44.75 68.51 -21.38
C HIS A 355 -43.59 68.00 -20.47
N GLU A 356 -42.45 67.85 -21.18
CA GLU A 356 -41.02 67.74 -20.78
C GLU A 356 -40.48 66.30 -20.66
N ALA A 357 -39.81 65.74 -21.68
CA ALA A 357 -38.50 66.06 -22.29
C ALA A 357 -37.28 65.45 -21.55
N CYS A 358 -36.41 64.84 -22.37
CA CYS A 358 -34.99 64.49 -22.19
C CYS A 358 -34.60 63.14 -21.56
N ASP A 359 -34.16 62.25 -22.45
CA ASP A 359 -32.76 61.80 -22.58
C ASP A 359 -31.97 61.47 -21.29
N ASN A 360 -31.61 60.21 -21.11
CA ASN A 360 -30.30 59.73 -21.60
C ASN A 360 -30.03 58.28 -21.21
N ALA A 361 -29.37 57.60 -22.13
CA ALA A 361 -28.72 56.33 -21.97
C ALA A 361 -27.45 56.42 -21.12
N GLU A 362 -27.08 55.25 -20.60
CA GLU A 362 -25.71 54.74 -20.42
C GLU A 362 -24.79 55.27 -19.28
N GLU A 363 -24.27 54.25 -18.58
CA GLU A 363 -22.87 54.04 -18.22
C GLU A 363 -22.37 54.23 -16.76
N HIS A 364 -21.54 53.26 -16.39
CA HIS A 364 -20.52 53.25 -15.33
C HIS A 364 -20.88 52.88 -13.87
N ARG A 365 -20.76 51.58 -13.61
CA ARG A 365 -19.64 50.94 -12.89
C ARG A 365 -19.06 51.68 -11.66
N SER A 366 -19.02 50.92 -10.55
CA SER A 366 -17.99 50.89 -9.50
C SER A 366 -18.10 51.91 -8.34
N LYS A 367 -18.49 51.41 -7.15
CA LYS A 367 -17.63 51.33 -5.93
C LYS A 367 -18.47 51.00 -4.69
N ARG A 368 -18.16 49.86 -4.05
CA ARG A 368 -17.71 49.80 -2.65
C ARG A 368 -17.34 48.35 -2.29
N LYS A 369 -16.02 48.10 -2.34
CA LYS A 369 -15.33 47.15 -1.44
C LYS A 369 -15.13 47.82 -0.07
N LEU A 370 -14.80 46.97 0.91
CA LEU A 370 -14.48 47.16 2.33
C LEU A 370 -15.71 47.06 3.26
N LYS A 371 -15.71 46.25 4.32
CA LYS A 371 -14.59 45.89 5.22
C LYS A 371 -14.96 44.74 6.18
N GLU A 372 -13.91 44.04 6.65
CA GLU A 372 -13.76 43.29 7.93
C GLU A 372 -14.57 41.99 8.11
N ASN A 373 -14.00 40.83 8.47
CA ASN A 373 -12.69 40.46 9.03
C ASN A 373 -12.23 39.09 8.52
#